data_AF-A0A843TQY1-F1
#
_entry.id   AF-A0A843TQY1-F1
#
_cell.length_a   1.000
_cell.length_b   1.000
_cell.length_c   1.000
_cell.angle_alpha   90.00
_cell.angle_beta   90.00
_cell.angle_gamma   90.00
#
_symmetry.space_group_name_H-M   'P 1'
#
loop_
_entity.id
_entity.type
_entity.pdbx_description
1 polymer ?
#
loop_
_entity_poly.entity_id
_entity_poly.type
_entity_poly.pdbx_seq_one_letter_code
_entity_poly.pdbx_strand_id
1 'polypeptide(L)'
;MVSPKQLRTTIEAALLGPASPSPDQRMELMHAIRTSLPYFQSLLSYPGPRASDRAQVQSKEVRLPDSSPISLDDMDVQIVMKLSDDLNLNETECVRLLISANQEWILFGREPLEIYRLAAGLWYTERRDVLTSVYTLLRAVVLDQGLEADIVDDIQKHLEDLMTSGLRQRLATLVKELNREEAAGIGGPSAECYVIDCRGALVERRAVVCREKLMLGHCLVLSVLVVRMSPRDVKDIFFALKDFAADVLFSLLFSLVIDFMSDALSVPNQSAILSHDAAFRQEFQELVMSTGNNPNVEGFCDVVRLGWAVHLMLTQDQGSSSDRSSSSHDVANIFSCLELICSNNVFHFLCARVLQSAAYQLLVDCL
;
A
#
# COMPACT_ATOMS: atom_id res chain seq x y z
N MET A 1 21.49 9.23 3.40
CA MET A 1 20.17 8.89 2.81
C MET A 1 19.43 10.18 2.55
N VAL A 2 18.69 10.28 1.44
CA VAL A 2 17.82 11.43 1.17
C VAL A 2 16.66 11.40 2.16
N SER A 3 16.26 12.54 2.74
CA SER A 3 15.11 12.55 3.67
C SER A 3 13.80 12.28 2.92
N PRO A 4 12.76 11.69 3.55
CA PRO A 4 11.48 11.42 2.89
C PRO A 4 10.88 12.65 2.19
N LYS A 5 10.97 13.80 2.85
CA LYS A 5 10.50 15.09 2.31
C LYS A 5 11.29 15.53 1.09
N GLN A 6 12.62 15.40 1.11
CA GLN A 6 13.47 15.72 -0.03
C GLN A 6 13.19 14.79 -1.21
N LEU A 7 13.09 13.48 -0.96
CA LEU A 7 12.77 12.47 -1.96
C LEU A 7 11.45 12.79 -2.67
N ARG A 8 10.39 13.04 -1.90
CA ARG A 8 9.08 13.42 -2.45
C ARG A 8 9.19 14.69 -3.29
N THR A 9 9.85 15.73 -2.77
CA THR A 9 9.96 17.03 -3.45
C THR A 9 10.72 16.91 -4.78
N THR A 10 11.82 16.15 -4.82
CA THR A 10 12.58 15.89 -6.05
C THR A 10 11.72 15.14 -7.08
N ILE A 11 10.97 14.12 -6.66
CA ILE A 11 10.08 13.36 -7.54
C ILE A 11 8.94 14.24 -8.09
N GLU A 12 8.26 14.99 -7.23
CA GLU A 12 7.16 15.88 -7.63
C GLU A 12 7.64 16.98 -8.58
N ALA A 13 8.80 17.59 -8.30
CA ALA A 13 9.36 18.63 -9.15
C ALA A 13 9.69 18.14 -10.56
N ALA A 14 10.10 16.88 -10.71
CA ALA A 14 10.43 16.29 -12.00
C ALA A 14 9.21 15.75 -12.76
N LEU A 15 8.21 15.21 -12.05
CA LEU A 15 7.11 14.45 -12.68
C LEU A 15 5.78 15.19 -12.73
N LEU A 16 5.54 16.15 -11.83
CA LEU A 16 4.28 16.91 -11.76
C LEU A 16 4.45 18.37 -12.21
N GLY A 17 5.64 18.73 -12.70
CA GLY A 17 5.92 20.05 -13.22
C GLY A 17 5.11 20.36 -14.50
N PRO A 18 4.81 21.64 -14.78
CA PRO A 18 4.07 22.03 -15.98
C PRO A 18 4.86 21.90 -17.29
N ALA A 19 6.17 21.61 -17.19
CA ALA A 19 7.08 21.46 -18.32
C ALA A 19 7.85 20.14 -18.17
N SER A 20 8.37 19.62 -19.29
CA SER A 20 9.21 18.43 -19.25
C SER A 20 10.46 18.66 -18.38
N PRO A 21 10.90 17.65 -17.62
CA PRO A 21 12.02 17.81 -16.70
C PRO A 21 13.31 18.09 -17.45
N SER A 22 14.08 19.05 -16.94
CA SER A 22 15.40 19.39 -17.47
C SER A 22 16.38 18.22 -17.30
N PRO A 23 17.50 18.18 -18.06
CA PRO A 23 18.51 17.12 -17.91
C PRO A 23 19.03 16.97 -16.47
N ASP A 24 19.19 18.07 -15.75
CA ASP A 24 19.63 18.07 -14.35
C ASP A 24 18.56 17.46 -13.43
N GLN A 25 17.28 17.83 -13.64
CA GLN A 25 16.16 17.26 -12.88
C GLN A 25 16.01 15.76 -13.12
N ARG A 26 16.25 15.28 -14.35
CA ARG A 26 16.25 13.83 -14.66
C ARG A 26 17.38 13.12 -13.93
N MET A 27 18.58 13.69 -13.93
CA MET A 27 19.72 13.11 -13.22
C MET A 27 19.44 13.03 -11.72
N GLU A 28 18.90 14.09 -11.14
CA GLU A 28 18.55 14.16 -9.72
C GLU A 28 17.46 13.13 -9.37
N LEU A 29 16.40 13.03 -10.19
CA LEU A 29 15.33 12.05 -10.05
C LEU A 29 15.89 10.62 -10.03
N MET A 30 16.68 10.25 -11.03
CA MET A 30 17.22 8.89 -11.13
C MET A 30 18.20 8.58 -9.99
N HIS A 31 18.99 9.57 -9.57
CA HIS A 31 19.85 9.42 -8.39
C HIS A 31 19.05 9.23 -7.10
N ALA A 32 17.97 9.99 -6.91
CA ALA A 32 17.10 9.89 -5.74
C ALA A 32 16.37 8.54 -5.67
N ILE A 33 15.86 8.04 -6.80
CA ILE A 33 15.21 6.73 -6.91
C ILE A 33 16.19 5.62 -6.54
N ARG A 34 17.38 5.59 -7.17
CA ARG A 34 18.40 4.55 -6.93
C ARG A 34 18.89 4.54 -5.49
N THR A 35 19.15 5.71 -4.93
CA THR A 35 19.64 5.84 -3.55
C THR A 35 18.59 5.43 -2.52
N SER A 36 17.31 5.57 -2.87
CA SER A 36 16.17 5.23 -2.00
C SER A 36 15.63 3.81 -2.23
N LEU A 37 16.21 3.04 -3.16
CA LEU A 37 15.72 1.70 -3.50
C LEU A 37 15.62 0.75 -2.29
N PRO A 38 16.63 0.64 -1.39
CA PRO A 38 16.50 -0.22 -0.21
C PRO A 38 15.36 0.22 0.71
N TYR A 39 15.11 1.53 0.79
CA TYR A 39 14.07 2.10 1.62
C TYR A 39 12.67 1.84 1.05
N PHE A 40 12.52 1.82 -0.28
CA PHE A 40 11.30 1.38 -0.96
C PHE A 40 11.09 -0.14 -0.84
N GLN A 41 12.14 -0.95 -0.86
CA GLN A 41 12.02 -2.40 -0.65
C GLN A 41 11.52 -2.72 0.76
N SER A 42 12.07 -2.05 1.78
CA SER A 42 11.64 -2.17 3.17
C SER A 42 10.46 -1.26 3.52
N LEU A 43 9.65 -0.83 2.54
CA LEU A 43 8.66 0.27 2.66
C LEU A 43 8.00 0.36 4.03
N LEU A 44 8.19 1.49 4.72
CA LEU A 44 7.63 1.75 6.05
C LEU A 44 7.86 0.62 7.08
N SER A 45 8.97 -0.10 6.99
CA SER A 45 9.38 -1.08 7.99
C SER A 45 10.27 -0.39 9.02
N TYR A 46 9.75 -0.26 10.23
CA TYR A 46 10.42 0.43 11.32
C TYR A 46 10.64 -0.52 12.49
N PRO A 47 11.75 -0.39 13.22
CA PRO A 47 12.00 -1.21 14.39
C PRO A 47 11.00 -0.87 15.49
N GLY A 48 10.43 -1.92 16.10
CA GLY A 48 9.62 -1.78 17.30
C GLY A 48 10.44 -1.53 18.57
N PRO A 49 9.79 -1.38 19.73
CA PRO A 49 10.43 -1.06 20.99
C PRO A 49 11.50 -2.08 21.41
N ARG A 50 12.61 -1.59 22.01
CA ARG A 50 13.74 -2.44 22.44
C ARG A 50 14.12 -2.16 23.88
N ALA A 51 14.30 -3.21 24.68
CA ALA A 51 14.66 -3.07 26.10
C ALA A 51 15.97 -2.29 26.33
N SER A 52 16.96 -2.45 25.45
CA SER A 52 18.22 -1.70 25.50
C SER A 52 18.02 -0.20 25.28
N ASP A 53 17.17 0.16 24.33
CA ASP A 53 16.94 1.54 23.91
C ASP A 53 16.05 2.24 24.94
N ARG A 54 15.06 1.51 25.51
CA ARG A 54 14.28 1.91 26.70
C ARG A 54 15.19 2.24 27.89
N ALA A 55 16.13 1.36 28.21
CA ALA A 55 17.04 1.60 29.33
C ALA A 55 17.92 2.85 29.11
N GLN A 56 18.36 3.11 27.87
CA GLN A 56 19.10 4.32 27.53
C GLN A 56 18.26 5.59 27.72
N VAL A 57 17.03 5.61 27.20
CA VAL A 57 16.12 6.76 27.41
C VAL A 57 15.85 6.99 28.88
N GLN A 58 15.59 5.93 29.65
CA GLN A 58 15.39 6.04 31.10
C GLN A 58 16.64 6.53 31.86
N SER A 59 17.83 6.27 31.33
CA SER A 59 19.08 6.81 31.88
C SER A 59 19.31 8.29 31.56
N LYS A 60 18.44 8.92 30.76
CA LYS A 60 18.47 10.33 30.34
C LYS A 60 19.66 10.73 29.46
N GLU A 61 20.46 9.78 29.02
CA GLU A 61 21.55 9.99 28.08
C GLU A 61 21.40 9.02 26.90
N VAL A 62 21.08 9.57 25.73
CA VAL A 62 20.81 8.78 24.51
C VAL A 62 21.86 9.09 23.46
N ARG A 63 22.31 8.06 22.74
CA ARG A 63 23.22 8.22 21.60
C ARG A 63 22.50 7.82 20.32
N LEU A 64 22.16 8.80 19.50
CA LEU A 64 21.71 8.56 18.13
C LEU A 64 22.90 8.19 17.24
N PRO A 65 22.69 7.44 16.14
CA PRO A 65 23.72 7.23 15.13
C PRO A 65 24.32 8.57 14.66
N ASP A 66 25.64 8.62 14.54
CA ASP A 66 26.39 9.78 14.04
C ASP A 66 26.19 11.10 14.82
N SER A 67 25.68 11.05 16.06
CA SER A 67 25.39 12.23 16.89
C SER A 67 26.10 12.19 18.23
N SER A 68 26.35 13.38 18.81
CA SER A 68 26.82 13.49 20.20
C SER A 68 25.76 12.99 21.19
N PRO A 69 26.15 12.56 22.40
CA PRO A 69 25.19 12.19 23.44
C PRO A 69 24.19 13.32 23.70
N ILE A 70 22.91 12.94 23.82
CA ILE A 70 21.78 13.84 24.02
C ILE A 70 21.28 13.64 25.44
N SER A 71 21.23 14.72 26.21
CA SER A 71 20.67 14.71 27.56
C SER A 71 19.16 15.02 27.49
N LEU A 72 18.36 14.17 28.12
CA LEU A 72 16.90 14.30 28.20
C LEU A 72 16.49 14.72 29.62
N ASP A 73 15.46 15.56 29.74
CA ASP A 73 14.83 15.81 31.03
C ASP A 73 13.74 14.77 31.37
N ASP A 74 13.10 14.90 32.53
CA ASP A 74 12.04 13.96 32.93
C ASP A 74 10.80 14.01 32.04
N MET A 75 10.51 15.16 31.42
CA MET A 75 9.38 15.34 30.52
C MET A 75 9.67 14.70 29.16
N ASP A 76 10.87 14.90 28.62
CA ASP A 76 11.35 14.27 27.39
C ASP A 76 11.27 12.75 27.47
N VAL A 77 11.73 12.18 28.59
CA VAL A 77 11.63 10.73 28.85
C VAL A 77 10.18 10.27 28.83
N GLN A 78 9.26 10.99 29.47
CA GLN A 78 7.83 10.63 29.47
C GLN A 78 7.22 10.68 28.07
N ILE A 79 7.53 11.72 27.28
CA ILE A 79 7.04 11.87 25.91
C ILE A 79 7.56 10.73 25.03
N VAL A 80 8.86 10.44 25.10
CA VAL A 80 9.49 9.37 24.30
C VAL A 80 8.92 8.00 24.63
N MET A 81 8.75 7.68 25.91
CA MET A 81 8.16 6.40 26.33
C MET A 81 6.71 6.28 25.83
N LYS A 82 5.93 7.37 25.95
CA LYS A 82 4.56 7.39 25.43
C LYS A 82 4.52 7.23 23.91
N LEU A 83 5.41 7.89 23.15
CA LEU A 83 5.51 7.74 21.69
C LEU A 83 5.84 6.30 21.31
N SER A 84 6.80 5.68 22.00
CA SER A 84 7.18 4.27 21.75
C SER A 84 5.99 3.34 21.94
N ASP A 85 5.24 3.50 23.04
CA ASP A 85 4.09 2.63 23.34
C ASP A 85 2.89 2.90 22.41
N ASP A 86 2.58 4.18 22.11
CA ASP A 86 1.43 4.55 21.28
C ASP A 86 1.66 4.29 19.77
N LEU A 87 2.92 4.34 19.29
CA LEU A 87 3.28 4.12 17.88
C LEU A 87 3.95 2.75 17.62
N ASN A 88 4.24 1.98 18.67
CA ASN A 88 5.07 0.76 18.60
C ASN A 88 6.38 0.99 17.84
N LEU A 89 7.08 2.05 18.22
CA LEU A 89 8.30 2.53 17.57
C LEU A 89 9.47 2.47 18.54
N ASN A 90 10.67 2.16 18.05
CA ASN A 90 11.83 2.13 18.93
C ASN A 90 12.13 3.52 19.53
N GLU A 91 12.73 3.49 20.71
CA GLU A 91 12.92 4.67 21.53
C GLU A 91 13.89 5.67 20.91
N THR A 92 14.94 5.18 20.24
CA THR A 92 15.91 6.00 19.52
C THR A 92 15.25 6.83 18.41
N GLU A 93 14.28 6.25 17.69
CA GLU A 93 13.53 6.98 16.67
C GLU A 93 12.52 7.95 17.28
N CYS A 94 11.91 7.59 18.40
CA CYS A 94 11.07 8.51 19.17
C CYS A 94 11.85 9.73 19.67
N VAL A 95 13.12 9.56 20.08
CA VAL A 95 14.01 10.67 20.43
C VAL A 95 14.31 11.55 19.21
N ARG A 96 14.58 10.96 18.03
CA ARG A 96 14.77 11.73 16.78
C ARG A 96 13.53 12.57 16.45
N LEU A 97 12.33 12.00 16.60
CA LEU A 97 11.06 12.71 16.38
C LEU A 97 10.87 13.83 17.40
N LEU A 98 11.19 13.60 18.68
CA LEU A 98 11.15 14.64 19.72
C LEU A 98 12.08 15.81 19.39
N ILE A 99 13.31 15.53 18.95
CA ILE A 99 14.27 16.58 18.54
C ILE A 99 13.73 17.35 17.33
N SER A 100 13.15 16.65 16.36
CA SER A 100 12.57 17.28 15.16
C SER A 100 11.38 18.17 15.53
N ALA A 101 10.52 17.71 16.44
CA ALA A 101 9.42 18.50 16.99
C ALA A 101 9.94 19.76 17.73
N ASN A 102 11.02 19.63 18.50
CA ASN A 102 11.73 20.74 19.15
C ASN A 102 12.34 21.76 18.16
N GLN A 103 12.73 21.32 16.96
CA GLN A 103 13.25 22.23 15.93
C GLN A 103 12.12 22.98 15.21
N GLU A 104 10.97 22.34 14.99
CA GLU A 104 9.78 22.98 14.39
C GLU A 104 8.95 23.79 15.41
N TRP A 105 9.33 23.70 16.69
CA TRP A 105 8.69 24.27 17.88
C TRP A 105 8.46 25.79 17.86
N ILE A 106 9.15 26.55 17.00
CA ILE A 106 8.99 28.03 16.93
C ILE A 106 7.52 28.43 16.62
N LEU A 107 6.69 27.49 16.14
CA LEU A 107 5.34 27.74 15.66
C LEU A 107 4.19 27.32 16.60
N PHE A 108 4.41 26.52 17.64
CA PHE A 108 3.33 25.91 18.45
C PHE A 108 3.60 25.94 19.97
N GLY A 109 2.57 25.72 20.79
CA GLY A 109 2.58 25.89 22.25
C GLY A 109 3.56 24.98 23.01
N ARG A 110 3.67 25.19 24.33
CA ARG A 110 4.73 24.62 25.18
C ARG A 110 4.29 23.41 26.02
N GLU A 111 3.08 22.90 25.85
CA GLU A 111 2.59 21.82 26.72
C GLU A 111 3.14 20.45 26.30
N PRO A 112 3.48 19.54 27.25
CA PRO A 112 3.99 18.20 26.95
C PRO A 112 3.17 17.44 25.91
N LEU A 113 1.85 17.60 25.96
CA LEU A 113 0.92 16.98 25.04
C LEU A 113 1.02 17.54 23.61
N GLU A 114 1.26 18.84 23.44
CA GLU A 114 1.42 19.44 22.11
C GLU A 114 2.71 18.97 21.44
N ILE A 115 3.79 18.84 22.21
CA ILE A 115 5.07 18.29 21.75
C ILE A 115 4.89 16.86 21.28
N TYR A 116 4.22 16.04 22.10
CA TYR A 116 3.88 14.67 21.73
C TYR A 116 3.08 14.62 20.42
N ARG A 117 2.02 15.44 20.30
CA ARG A 117 1.15 15.46 19.12
C ARG A 117 1.89 15.92 17.87
N LEU A 118 2.83 16.85 17.99
CA LEU A 118 3.69 17.29 16.90
C LEU A 118 4.67 16.20 16.49
N ALA A 119 5.36 15.56 17.44
CA ALA A 119 6.28 14.45 17.16
C ALA A 119 5.57 13.27 16.46
N ALA A 120 4.38 12.88 16.94
CA ALA A 120 3.54 11.88 16.28
C ALA A 120 3.05 12.35 14.89
N GLY A 121 2.77 13.65 14.74
CA GLY A 121 2.42 14.25 13.45
C GLY A 121 3.54 14.22 12.41
N LEU A 122 4.78 14.47 12.84
CA LEU A 122 5.99 14.35 12.02
C LEU A 122 6.18 12.91 11.54
N TRP A 123 5.99 11.94 12.42
CA TRP A 123 6.04 10.52 12.07
C TRP A 123 5.09 10.16 10.92
N TYR A 124 3.82 10.53 11.03
CA TYR A 124 2.85 10.29 9.96
C TYR A 124 3.15 11.10 8.70
N THR A 125 3.72 12.30 8.84
CA THR A 125 4.10 13.13 7.68
C THR A 125 5.23 12.48 6.89
N GLU A 126 6.29 12.02 7.57
CA GLU A 126 7.42 11.34 6.94
C GLU A 126 6.97 10.07 6.22
N ARG A 127 6.16 9.23 6.86
CA ARG A 127 5.59 8.02 6.26
C ARG A 127 4.79 8.33 5.00
N ARG A 128 3.92 9.35 5.07
CA ARG A 128 3.13 9.82 3.94
C ARG A 128 4.00 10.33 2.80
N ASP A 129 5.12 10.99 3.07
CA ASP A 129 6.01 11.48 2.03
C ASP A 129 6.65 10.32 1.23
N VAL A 130 6.99 9.22 1.90
CA VAL A 130 7.46 7.99 1.25
C VAL A 130 6.37 7.35 0.40
N LEU A 131 5.16 7.20 0.95
CA LEU A 131 4.03 6.62 0.21
C LEU A 131 3.66 7.47 -1.01
N THR A 132 3.68 8.80 -0.86
CA THR A 132 3.43 9.73 -1.95
C THR A 132 4.50 9.60 -3.03
N SER A 133 5.77 9.40 -2.64
CA SER A 133 6.85 9.16 -3.60
C SER A 133 6.60 7.89 -4.44
N VAL A 134 6.26 6.77 -3.79
CA VAL A 134 5.93 5.51 -4.49
C VAL A 134 4.70 5.68 -5.38
N TYR A 135 3.65 6.30 -4.87
CA TYR A 135 2.42 6.58 -5.61
C TYR A 135 2.67 7.43 -6.86
N THR A 136 3.45 8.50 -6.75
CA THR A 136 3.77 9.39 -7.87
C THR A 136 4.58 8.67 -8.94
N LEU A 137 5.55 7.83 -8.55
CA LEU A 137 6.31 6.99 -9.50
C LEU A 137 5.40 6.00 -10.24
N LEU A 138 4.51 5.30 -9.52
CA LEU A 138 3.54 4.39 -10.12
C LEU A 138 2.62 5.13 -11.11
N ARG A 139 2.12 6.31 -10.73
CA ARG A 139 1.27 7.13 -11.60
C ARG A 139 2.00 7.60 -12.86
N ALA A 140 3.28 7.94 -12.76
CA ALA A 140 4.06 8.42 -13.90
C ALA A 140 4.22 7.36 -14.99
N VAL A 141 4.21 6.07 -14.62
CA VAL A 141 4.29 4.96 -15.58
C VAL A 141 2.91 4.56 -16.10
N VAL A 142 1.90 4.54 -15.23
CA VAL A 142 0.57 4.03 -15.58
C VAL A 142 -0.29 5.06 -16.33
N LEU A 143 -0.16 6.33 -15.99
CA LEU A 143 -0.99 7.39 -16.56
C LEU A 143 -0.23 8.13 -17.66
N ASP A 144 -0.89 8.40 -18.79
CA ASP A 144 -0.33 9.23 -19.85
C ASP A 144 -0.32 10.70 -19.40
N GLN A 145 0.76 11.08 -18.71
CA GLN A 145 0.97 12.44 -18.19
C GLN A 145 1.77 13.32 -19.16
N GLY A 146 1.98 12.88 -20.41
CA GLY A 146 2.80 13.60 -21.38
C GLY A 146 4.30 13.63 -21.04
N LEU A 147 4.77 12.67 -20.23
CA LEU A 147 6.19 12.48 -19.93
C LEU A 147 6.92 11.86 -21.13
N GLU A 148 8.21 12.14 -21.25
CA GLU A 148 9.04 11.54 -22.30
C GLU A 148 9.23 10.04 -22.06
N ALA A 149 9.14 9.25 -23.13
CA ALA A 149 9.13 7.79 -23.08
C ALA A 149 10.40 7.19 -22.45
N ASP A 150 11.56 7.82 -22.64
CA ASP A 150 12.82 7.41 -22.04
C ASP A 150 12.78 7.47 -20.50
N ILE A 151 12.18 8.52 -19.95
CA ILE A 151 12.00 8.70 -18.51
C ILE A 151 11.01 7.66 -17.98
N VAL A 152 9.90 7.47 -18.67
CA VAL A 152 8.87 6.49 -18.28
C VAL A 152 9.47 5.08 -18.26
N ASP A 153 10.20 4.69 -19.30
CA ASP A 153 10.89 3.39 -19.39
C ASP A 153 11.90 3.20 -18.25
N ASP A 154 12.65 4.25 -17.93
CA ASP A 154 13.64 4.18 -16.86
C ASP A 154 13.00 4.08 -15.47
N ILE A 155 11.90 4.79 -15.20
CA ILE A 155 11.13 4.63 -13.96
C ILE A 155 10.51 3.24 -13.89
N GLN A 156 9.93 2.76 -14.99
CA GLN A 156 9.29 1.46 -15.08
C GLN A 156 10.25 0.33 -14.69
N LYS A 157 11.49 0.33 -15.18
CA LYS A 157 12.52 -0.66 -14.80
C LYS A 157 12.74 -0.72 -13.29
N HIS A 158 12.80 0.43 -12.61
CA HIS A 158 13.00 0.46 -11.15
C HIS A 158 11.76 -0.04 -10.41
N LEU A 159 10.57 0.24 -10.91
CA LEU A 159 9.33 -0.29 -10.34
C LEU A 159 9.21 -1.81 -10.54
N GLU A 160 9.60 -2.33 -11.70
CA GLU A 160 9.67 -3.77 -11.97
C GLU A 160 10.61 -4.49 -10.99
N ASP A 161 11.80 -3.92 -10.73
CA ASP A 161 12.74 -4.42 -9.73
C ASP A 161 12.11 -4.43 -8.31
N LEU A 162 11.36 -3.39 -7.95
CA LEU A 162 10.66 -3.32 -6.68
C LEU A 162 9.54 -4.37 -6.56
N MET A 163 8.76 -4.59 -7.62
CA MET A 163 7.72 -5.63 -7.64
C MET A 163 8.35 -7.01 -7.48
N THR A 164 9.44 -7.28 -8.21
CA THR A 164 10.20 -8.54 -8.12
C THR A 164 10.79 -8.74 -6.73
N SER A 165 11.16 -7.65 -6.05
CA SER A 165 11.65 -7.67 -4.66
C SER A 165 10.56 -7.87 -3.60
N GLY A 166 9.29 -7.98 -3.99
CA GLY A 166 8.17 -8.25 -3.08
C GLY A 166 7.41 -7.03 -2.59
N LEU A 167 7.46 -5.89 -3.31
CA LEU A 167 6.74 -4.67 -2.91
C LEU A 167 5.22 -4.91 -2.71
N ARG A 168 4.56 -5.71 -3.54
CA ARG A 168 3.12 -6.03 -3.38
C ARG A 168 2.81 -6.74 -2.08
N GLN A 169 3.63 -7.73 -1.71
CA GLN A 169 3.51 -8.42 -0.44
C GLN A 169 3.71 -7.45 0.73
N ARG A 170 4.65 -6.51 0.61
CA ARG A 170 4.86 -5.47 1.62
C ARG A 170 3.67 -4.52 1.73
N LEU A 171 3.12 -4.05 0.60
CA LEU A 171 1.90 -3.23 0.56
C LEU A 171 0.73 -3.93 1.25
N ALA A 172 0.44 -5.18 0.90
CA ALA A 172 -0.64 -5.97 1.51
C ALA A 172 -0.44 -6.15 3.03
N THR A 173 0.81 -6.41 3.44
CA THR A 173 1.18 -6.54 4.86
C THR A 173 1.02 -5.22 5.62
N LEU A 174 1.41 -4.09 5.01
CA LEU A 174 1.27 -2.75 5.59
C LEU A 174 -0.19 -2.41 5.87
N VAL A 175 -1.12 -2.82 5.00
CA VAL A 175 -2.54 -2.59 5.30
C VAL A 175 -2.97 -3.39 6.55
N LYS A 176 -2.45 -4.61 6.77
CA LYS A 176 -2.70 -5.40 7.99
C LYS A 176 -2.09 -4.72 9.23
N GLU A 177 -0.88 -4.19 9.10
CA GLU A 177 -0.18 -3.45 10.16
C GLU A 177 -0.97 -2.20 10.57
N LEU A 178 -1.46 -1.41 9.61
CA LEU A 178 -2.25 -0.21 9.86
C LEU A 178 -3.59 -0.46 10.54
N ASN A 179 -4.21 -1.62 10.32
CA ASN A 179 -5.42 -2.00 11.06
C ASN A 179 -5.16 -2.11 12.57
N ARG A 180 -3.92 -2.42 12.96
CA ARG A 180 -3.52 -2.45 14.37
C ARG A 180 -3.31 -1.06 14.93
N GLU A 181 -3.25 0.02 14.15
CA GLU A 181 -3.10 1.38 14.69
C GLU A 181 -4.45 2.04 15.06
N GLU A 182 -5.58 1.35 14.89
CA GLU A 182 -6.89 1.84 15.31
C GLU A 182 -7.12 1.69 16.83
N ALA A 183 -8.17 2.33 17.36
CA ALA A 183 -8.44 2.44 18.80
C ALA A 183 -8.52 1.11 19.60
N ALA A 184 -8.66 -0.03 18.92
CA ALA A 184 -8.63 -1.36 19.54
C ALA A 184 -7.24 -2.06 19.46
N GLY A 185 -6.24 -1.41 18.87
CA GLY A 185 -4.92 -1.97 18.61
C GLY A 185 -3.78 -1.31 19.42
N ILE A 186 -2.70 -0.93 18.75
CA ILE A 186 -1.44 -0.40 19.29
C ILE A 186 -1.71 0.92 20.06
N GLY A 187 -1.15 1.00 21.27
CA GLY A 187 -1.36 2.10 22.23
C GLY A 187 -2.55 1.92 23.17
N GLY A 188 -3.44 0.96 22.88
CA GLY A 188 -4.60 0.65 23.72
C GLY A 188 -5.62 1.81 23.82
N PRO A 189 -6.62 1.71 24.73
CA PRO A 189 -7.67 2.72 24.86
C PRO A 189 -7.18 4.09 25.39
N SER A 190 -5.93 4.16 25.86
CA SER A 190 -5.28 5.38 26.34
C SER A 190 -4.37 6.06 25.30
N ALA A 191 -4.29 5.51 24.08
CA ALA A 191 -3.53 6.10 23.00
C ALA A 191 -4.07 7.50 22.68
N GLU A 192 -3.18 8.43 22.36
CA GLU A 192 -3.62 9.76 21.96
C GLU A 192 -4.41 9.73 20.64
N CYS A 193 -5.61 10.30 20.66
CA CYS A 193 -6.54 10.28 19.52
C CYS A 193 -6.22 11.33 18.44
N TYR A 194 -5.44 12.35 18.78
CA TYR A 194 -5.16 13.48 17.90
C TYR A 194 -3.65 13.68 17.67
N VAL A 195 -3.29 14.20 16.51
CA VAL A 195 -1.92 14.62 16.17
C VAL A 195 -1.95 16.00 15.54
N ILE A 196 -0.81 16.69 15.50
CA ILE A 196 -0.67 17.98 14.81
C ILE A 196 -0.08 17.70 13.43
N ASP A 197 -0.79 18.06 12.35
CA ASP A 197 -0.27 17.88 10.99
C ASP A 197 0.87 18.89 10.68
N CYS A 198 1.57 18.69 9.56
CA CYS A 198 2.66 19.57 9.14
C CYS A 198 2.26 21.03 8.84
N ARG A 199 0.96 21.36 8.89
CA ARG A 199 0.44 22.73 8.76
C ARG A 199 0.04 23.32 10.12
N GLY A 200 0.25 22.58 11.21
CA GLY A 200 -0.14 22.99 12.55
C GLY A 200 -1.59 22.68 12.93
N ALA A 201 -2.32 21.93 12.11
CA ALA A 201 -3.71 21.63 12.39
C ALA A 201 -3.84 20.39 13.28
N LEU A 202 -4.67 20.47 14.33
CA LEU A 202 -5.05 19.32 15.12
C LEU A 202 -5.98 18.42 14.31
N VAL A 203 -5.60 17.17 14.11
CA VAL A 203 -6.35 16.19 13.31
C VAL A 203 -6.49 14.87 14.04
N GLU A 204 -7.57 14.14 13.77
CA GLU A 204 -7.75 12.80 14.32
C GLU A 204 -6.71 11.84 13.73
N ARG A 205 -6.01 11.11 14.61
CA ARG A 205 -5.07 10.05 14.24
C ARG A 205 -5.71 9.00 13.33
N ARG A 206 -6.97 8.63 13.62
CA ARG A 206 -7.75 7.71 12.78
C ARG A 206 -7.88 8.21 11.34
N ALA A 207 -8.19 9.49 11.15
CA ALA A 207 -8.32 10.07 9.81
C ALA A 207 -6.99 10.06 9.04
N VAL A 208 -5.87 10.23 9.73
CA VAL A 208 -4.52 10.12 9.13
C VAL A 208 -4.24 8.68 8.68
N VAL A 209 -4.49 7.70 9.55
CA VAL A 209 -4.32 6.28 9.23
C VAL A 209 -5.23 5.83 8.07
N CYS A 210 -6.50 6.24 8.06
CA CYS A 210 -7.42 5.93 6.96
C CYS A 210 -6.93 6.48 5.61
N ARG A 211 -6.32 7.67 5.59
CA ARG A 211 -5.72 8.23 4.36
C ARG A 211 -4.51 7.44 3.89
N GLU A 212 -3.66 6.97 4.80
CA GLU A 212 -2.54 6.09 4.44
C GLU A 212 -3.03 4.77 3.84
N LYS A 213 -4.06 4.15 4.43
CA LYS A 213 -4.68 2.93 3.90
C LYS A 213 -5.22 3.13 2.48
N LEU A 214 -5.88 4.25 2.22
CA LEU A 214 -6.39 4.58 0.89
C LEU A 214 -5.24 4.70 -0.12
N MET A 215 -4.17 5.42 0.24
CA MET A 215 -2.98 5.57 -0.60
C MET A 215 -2.31 4.24 -0.90
N LEU A 216 -2.16 3.36 0.10
CA LEU A 216 -1.65 1.99 -0.09
C LEU A 216 -2.53 1.19 -1.04
N GLY A 217 -3.85 1.31 -0.92
CA GLY A 217 -4.79 0.71 -1.84
C GLY A 217 -4.59 1.18 -3.29
N HIS A 218 -4.40 2.48 -3.51
CA HIS A 218 -4.10 3.02 -4.83
C HIS A 218 -2.77 2.50 -5.37
N CYS A 219 -1.72 2.48 -4.54
CA CYS A 219 -0.43 1.91 -4.93
C CYS A 219 -0.56 0.44 -5.35
N LEU A 220 -1.40 -0.34 -4.65
CA LEU A 220 -1.65 -1.73 -5.00
C LEU A 220 -2.31 -1.85 -6.38
N VAL A 221 -3.37 -1.08 -6.65
CA VAL A 221 -4.05 -1.09 -7.96
C VAL A 221 -3.10 -0.69 -9.07
N LEU A 222 -2.36 0.41 -8.91
CA LEU A 222 -1.40 0.88 -9.91
C LEU A 222 -0.26 -0.13 -10.12
N SER A 223 0.16 -0.87 -9.08
CA SER A 223 1.20 -1.88 -9.20
C SER A 223 0.86 -3.01 -10.18
N VAL A 224 -0.42 -3.30 -10.37
CA VAL A 224 -0.94 -4.31 -11.32
C VAL A 224 -0.83 -3.81 -12.75
N LEU A 225 -1.01 -2.49 -12.92
CA LEU A 225 -0.97 -1.85 -14.23
C LEU A 225 0.47 -1.63 -14.72
N VAL A 226 1.45 -1.57 -13.81
CA VAL A 226 2.88 -1.56 -14.18
C VAL A 226 3.35 -2.96 -14.61
N VAL A 227 3.10 -3.97 -13.77
CA VAL A 227 3.48 -5.37 -14.05
C VAL A 227 2.30 -6.26 -13.68
N ARG A 228 2.02 -7.31 -14.45
CA ARG A 228 1.02 -8.30 -14.06
C ARG A 228 1.38 -8.98 -12.73
N MET A 229 0.36 -9.49 -12.04
CA MET A 229 0.57 -10.25 -10.82
C MET A 229 1.15 -11.64 -11.10
N SER A 230 1.98 -12.13 -10.18
CA SER A 230 2.33 -13.54 -10.14
C SER A 230 1.19 -14.38 -9.52
N PRO A 231 1.12 -15.69 -9.77
CA PRO A 231 0.21 -16.61 -9.08
C PRO A 231 0.22 -16.47 -7.54
N ARG A 232 1.39 -16.15 -6.99
CA ARG A 232 1.57 -15.90 -5.55
C ARG A 232 0.90 -14.58 -5.12
N ASP A 233 1.13 -13.50 -5.86
CA ASP A 233 0.53 -12.19 -5.57
C ASP A 233 -1.00 -12.27 -5.57
N VAL A 234 -1.59 -12.95 -6.57
CA VAL A 234 -3.04 -13.13 -6.69
C VAL A 234 -3.61 -13.83 -5.45
N LYS A 235 -2.98 -14.92 -5.00
CA LYS A 235 -3.38 -15.64 -3.78
C LYS A 235 -3.24 -14.75 -2.54
N ASP A 236 -2.10 -14.09 -2.37
CA ASP A 236 -1.83 -13.22 -1.21
C ASP A 236 -2.84 -12.06 -1.12
N ILE A 237 -3.19 -11.46 -2.26
CA ILE A 237 -4.18 -10.37 -2.35
C ILE A 237 -5.60 -10.90 -2.13
N PHE A 238 -5.93 -12.09 -2.64
CA PHE A 238 -7.23 -12.71 -2.36
C PHE A 238 -7.40 -13.10 -0.89
N PHE A 239 -6.36 -13.65 -0.26
CA PHE A 239 -6.36 -13.90 1.19
C PHE A 239 -6.48 -12.61 1.98
N ALA A 240 -5.78 -11.54 1.57
CA ALA A 240 -6.00 -10.22 2.13
C ALA A 240 -7.46 -9.79 1.95
N LEU A 241 -8.07 -9.92 0.78
CA LEU A 241 -9.48 -9.56 0.61
C LEU A 241 -10.38 -10.29 1.62
N LYS A 242 -10.17 -11.58 1.86
CA LYS A 242 -10.93 -12.39 2.84
C LYS A 242 -10.75 -11.95 4.30
N ASP A 243 -9.57 -11.42 4.65
CA ASP A 243 -9.19 -11.09 6.03
C ASP A 243 -9.55 -9.65 6.46
N PHE A 244 -9.83 -8.75 5.53
CA PHE A 244 -9.86 -7.30 5.80
C PHE A 244 -11.25 -6.72 6.11
N ALA A 245 -11.23 -5.59 6.84
CA ALA A 245 -12.37 -4.70 7.02
C ALA A 245 -12.38 -3.57 5.97
N ALA A 246 -13.56 -2.97 5.75
CA ALA A 246 -14.03 -2.25 4.56
C ALA A 246 -13.06 -1.34 3.77
N ASP A 247 -12.12 -0.63 4.41
CA ASP A 247 -11.45 0.54 3.82
C ASP A 247 -10.58 0.25 2.58
N VAL A 248 -10.08 -0.99 2.43
CA VAL A 248 -9.18 -1.38 1.32
C VAL A 248 -9.77 -2.50 0.47
N LEU A 249 -10.99 -2.95 0.77
CA LEU A 249 -11.65 -4.04 0.04
C LEU A 249 -11.84 -3.69 -1.44
N PHE A 250 -12.19 -2.44 -1.75
CA PHE A 250 -12.32 -1.97 -3.13
C PHE A 250 -11.00 -2.06 -3.88
N SER A 251 -9.91 -1.58 -3.30
CA SER A 251 -8.58 -1.61 -3.95
C SER A 251 -8.09 -3.03 -4.17
N LEU A 252 -8.30 -3.94 -3.22
CA LEU A 252 -7.97 -5.37 -3.36
C LEU A 252 -8.82 -6.02 -4.47
N LEU A 253 -10.13 -5.75 -4.47
CA LEU A 253 -11.06 -6.25 -5.49
C LEU A 253 -10.65 -5.77 -6.89
N PHE A 254 -10.44 -4.46 -7.06
CA PHE A 254 -10.05 -3.89 -8.35
C PHE A 254 -8.71 -4.42 -8.82
N SER A 255 -7.74 -4.59 -7.91
CA SER A 255 -6.44 -5.17 -8.27
C SER A 255 -6.58 -6.57 -8.87
N LEU A 256 -7.42 -7.44 -8.28
CA LEU A 256 -7.67 -8.79 -8.79
C LEU A 256 -8.44 -8.78 -10.13
N VAL A 257 -9.51 -7.99 -10.22
CA VAL A 257 -10.34 -7.93 -11.44
C VAL A 257 -9.55 -7.35 -12.61
N ILE A 258 -8.75 -6.30 -12.39
CA ILE A 258 -7.87 -5.71 -13.41
C ILE A 258 -6.85 -6.73 -13.89
N ASP A 259 -6.22 -7.47 -12.98
CA ASP A 259 -5.24 -8.50 -13.32
C ASP A 259 -5.86 -9.60 -14.20
N PHE A 260 -7.03 -10.11 -13.82
CA PHE A 260 -7.78 -11.10 -14.60
C PHE A 260 -8.14 -10.59 -16.00
N MET A 261 -8.66 -9.37 -16.12
CA MET A 261 -9.01 -8.83 -17.42
C MET A 261 -7.76 -8.55 -18.28
N SER A 262 -6.68 -8.05 -17.67
CA SER A 262 -5.40 -7.80 -18.36
C SER A 262 -4.76 -9.10 -18.87
N ASP A 263 -4.80 -10.18 -18.08
CA ASP A 263 -4.29 -11.48 -18.48
C ASP A 263 -5.13 -12.09 -19.62
N ALA A 264 -6.46 -12.05 -19.50
CA ALA A 264 -7.37 -12.61 -20.51
C ALA A 264 -7.31 -11.88 -21.86
N LEU A 265 -7.13 -10.55 -21.84
CA LEU A 265 -7.07 -9.70 -23.03
C LEU A 265 -5.65 -9.55 -23.60
N SER A 266 -4.67 -10.23 -23.01
CA SER A 266 -3.28 -10.11 -23.44
C SER A 266 -3.05 -10.64 -24.85
N VAL A 267 -2.27 -9.88 -25.65
CA VAL A 267 -1.90 -10.27 -27.01
C VAL A 267 -0.96 -11.48 -26.94
N PRO A 268 -1.05 -12.48 -27.84
CA PRO A 268 -0.26 -13.73 -27.79
C PRO A 268 1.28 -13.62 -27.71
N ASN A 269 1.86 -12.42 -27.86
CA ASN A 269 3.29 -12.15 -27.71
C ASN A 269 3.70 -11.66 -26.29
N GLN A 270 2.74 -11.32 -25.42
CA GLN A 270 2.97 -11.11 -24.00
C GLN A 270 2.44 -12.34 -23.27
N SER A 271 3.33 -13.16 -22.69
CA SER A 271 2.95 -14.42 -22.05
C SER A 271 1.90 -14.17 -20.98
N ALA A 272 0.67 -14.62 -21.21
CA ALA A 272 -0.36 -14.66 -20.18
C ALA A 272 0.15 -15.55 -19.04
N ILE A 273 0.21 -14.98 -17.83
CA ILE A 273 0.94 -15.56 -16.70
C ILE A 273 0.03 -16.55 -15.97
N LEU A 274 -1.26 -16.22 -15.83
CA LEU A 274 -2.21 -17.03 -15.07
C LEU A 274 -2.87 -18.11 -15.92
N SER A 275 -3.25 -17.77 -17.16
CA SER A 275 -3.99 -18.69 -18.04
C SER A 275 -3.18 -19.93 -18.46
N HIS A 276 -1.85 -19.84 -18.51
CA HIS A 276 -0.97 -20.96 -18.88
C HIS A 276 -0.58 -21.88 -17.71
N ASP A 277 -0.83 -21.48 -16.46
CA ASP A 277 -0.49 -22.28 -15.27
C ASP A 277 -1.69 -23.12 -14.81
N ALA A 278 -1.77 -24.36 -15.29
CA ALA A 278 -2.87 -25.28 -14.95
C ALA A 278 -2.93 -25.61 -13.44
N ALA A 279 -1.79 -25.68 -12.75
CA ALA A 279 -1.75 -25.97 -11.32
C ALA A 279 -2.32 -24.78 -10.54
N PHE A 280 -1.92 -23.56 -10.89
CA PHE A 280 -2.51 -22.35 -10.32
C PHE A 280 -4.02 -22.29 -10.57
N ARG A 281 -4.49 -22.54 -11.80
CA ARG A 281 -5.93 -22.48 -12.14
C ARG A 281 -6.75 -23.43 -11.27
N GLN A 282 -6.28 -24.66 -11.04
CA GLN A 282 -6.95 -25.62 -10.18
C GLN A 282 -6.95 -25.17 -8.71
N GLU A 283 -5.78 -24.81 -8.17
CA GLU A 283 -5.66 -24.38 -6.78
C GLU A 283 -6.46 -23.11 -6.49
N PHE A 284 -6.45 -22.16 -7.43
CA PHE A 284 -7.17 -20.90 -7.29
C PHE A 284 -8.68 -21.10 -7.44
N GLN A 285 -9.12 -22.02 -8.29
CA GLN A 285 -10.53 -22.42 -8.35
C GLN A 285 -11.01 -22.93 -6.98
N GLU A 286 -10.28 -23.86 -6.36
CA GLU A 286 -10.63 -24.38 -5.03
C GLU A 286 -10.67 -23.25 -4.00
N LEU A 287 -9.68 -22.34 -4.05
CA LEU A 287 -9.59 -21.20 -3.15
C LEU A 287 -10.77 -20.24 -3.29
N VAL A 288 -11.14 -19.87 -4.52
CA VAL A 288 -12.23 -18.93 -4.82
C VAL A 288 -13.59 -19.55 -4.50
N MET A 289 -13.75 -20.86 -4.69
CA MET A 289 -14.99 -21.58 -4.34
C MET A 289 -15.14 -21.79 -2.83
N SER A 290 -14.06 -21.67 -2.05
CA SER A 290 -14.15 -21.74 -0.58
C SER A 290 -14.93 -20.56 0.00
N THR A 291 -16.02 -20.85 0.70
CA THR A 291 -16.83 -19.82 1.39
C THR A 291 -16.05 -19.23 2.57
N GLY A 292 -16.13 -17.92 2.75
CA GLY A 292 -15.55 -17.24 3.91
C GLY A 292 -16.47 -17.28 5.14
N ASN A 293 -15.90 -17.05 6.32
CA ASN A 293 -16.68 -16.93 7.56
C ASN A 293 -17.29 -15.52 7.75
N ASN A 294 -16.87 -14.54 6.95
CA ASN A 294 -17.24 -13.14 7.13
C ASN A 294 -18.28 -12.68 6.09
N PRO A 295 -19.56 -12.51 6.46
CA PRO A 295 -20.62 -12.13 5.53
C PRO A 295 -20.42 -10.73 4.94
N ASN A 296 -19.64 -9.86 5.59
CA ASN A 296 -19.37 -8.51 5.08
C ASN A 296 -18.41 -8.50 3.88
N VAL A 297 -17.63 -9.57 3.72
CA VAL A 297 -16.61 -9.71 2.68
C VAL A 297 -17.07 -10.64 1.56
N GLU A 298 -18.00 -11.55 1.85
CA GLU A 298 -18.47 -12.54 0.88
C GLU A 298 -18.98 -11.91 -0.43
N GLY A 299 -19.68 -10.78 -0.35
CA GLY A 299 -20.11 -10.04 -1.55
C GLY A 299 -18.95 -9.53 -2.42
N PHE A 300 -17.79 -9.22 -1.83
CA PHE A 300 -16.59 -8.87 -2.58
C PHE A 300 -15.92 -10.12 -3.18
N CYS A 301 -15.84 -11.22 -2.42
CA CYS A 301 -15.37 -12.51 -2.93
C CYS A 301 -16.19 -12.98 -4.13
N ASP A 302 -17.49 -12.74 -4.10
CA ASP A 302 -18.43 -13.03 -5.17
C ASP A 302 -18.15 -12.22 -6.45
N VAL A 303 -17.73 -10.96 -6.32
CA VAL A 303 -17.29 -10.19 -7.49
C VAL A 303 -15.94 -10.71 -8.02
N VAL A 304 -15.05 -11.19 -7.16
CA VAL A 304 -13.82 -11.89 -7.59
C VAL A 304 -14.18 -13.18 -8.33
N ARG A 305 -15.16 -13.97 -7.86
CA ARG A 305 -15.70 -15.15 -8.57
C ARG A 305 -16.20 -14.79 -9.95
N LEU A 306 -16.91 -13.68 -10.08
CA LEU A 306 -17.37 -13.17 -11.38
C LEU A 306 -16.21 -12.83 -12.29
N GLY A 307 -15.22 -12.07 -11.81
CA GLY A 307 -14.02 -11.74 -12.59
C GLY A 307 -13.24 -12.98 -13.03
N TRP A 308 -13.11 -13.96 -12.14
CA TRP A 308 -12.45 -15.24 -12.41
C TRP A 308 -13.21 -16.08 -13.45
N ALA A 309 -14.54 -16.20 -13.33
CA ALA A 309 -15.35 -16.92 -14.31
C ALA A 309 -15.22 -16.30 -15.71
N VAL A 310 -15.23 -14.97 -15.82
CA VAL A 310 -15.01 -14.26 -17.10
C VAL A 310 -13.62 -14.52 -17.66
N HIS A 311 -12.57 -14.50 -16.83
CA HIS A 311 -11.21 -14.86 -17.24
C HIS A 311 -11.13 -16.27 -17.81
N LEU A 312 -11.72 -17.25 -17.13
CA LEU A 312 -11.78 -18.64 -17.60
C LEU A 312 -12.50 -18.75 -18.96
N MET A 313 -13.64 -18.06 -19.13
CA MET A 313 -14.38 -18.06 -20.40
C MET A 313 -13.56 -17.46 -21.56
N LEU A 314 -12.83 -16.36 -21.32
CA LEU A 314 -12.06 -15.67 -22.37
C LEU A 314 -10.76 -16.41 -22.75
N THR A 315 -10.19 -17.16 -21.82
CA THR A 315 -8.92 -17.87 -22.02
C THR A 315 -9.13 -19.29 -22.55
N GLN A 316 -10.32 -19.86 -22.37
CA GLN A 316 -10.69 -21.17 -22.89
C GLN A 316 -10.62 -21.25 -24.42
N ASP A 317 -11.05 -20.20 -25.13
CA ASP A 317 -11.06 -20.16 -26.60
C ASP A 317 -9.67 -20.00 -27.23
N GLN A 318 -8.66 -19.63 -26.44
CA GLN A 318 -7.30 -19.39 -26.90
C GLN A 318 -6.42 -20.67 -26.89
N GLY A 319 -6.89 -21.74 -26.25
CA GLY A 319 -6.20 -23.03 -26.19
C GLY A 319 -6.34 -23.82 -27.50
N SER A 320 -5.21 -24.10 -28.17
CA SER A 320 -5.17 -24.93 -29.37
C SER A 320 -5.89 -26.28 -29.17
N SER A 321 -6.53 -26.75 -30.25
CA SER A 321 -7.49 -27.87 -30.36
C SER A 321 -7.02 -29.28 -29.93
N SER A 322 -5.99 -29.42 -29.08
CA SER A 322 -5.40 -30.70 -28.70
C SER A 322 -5.94 -31.31 -27.39
N ASP A 323 -6.48 -30.51 -26.46
CA ASP A 323 -6.84 -31.01 -25.11
C ASP A 323 -8.35 -30.97 -24.84
N ARG A 324 -9.08 -31.92 -25.43
CA ARG A 324 -10.54 -32.08 -25.22
C ARG A 324 -10.94 -32.60 -23.83
N SER A 325 -9.98 -33.08 -23.03
CA SER A 325 -10.22 -33.59 -21.67
C SER A 325 -10.10 -32.50 -20.59
N SER A 326 -9.15 -31.56 -20.73
CA SER A 326 -9.04 -30.39 -19.83
C SER A 326 -10.22 -29.43 -20.01
N SER A 327 -10.73 -29.31 -21.25
CA SER A 327 -11.87 -28.45 -21.57
C SER A 327 -13.15 -28.82 -20.81
N SER A 328 -13.36 -30.10 -20.45
CA SER A 328 -14.56 -30.49 -19.70
C SER A 328 -14.53 -30.06 -18.24
N HIS A 329 -13.36 -30.06 -17.61
CA HIS A 329 -13.20 -29.66 -16.21
C HIS A 329 -13.26 -28.12 -16.09
N ASP A 330 -12.68 -27.42 -17.05
CA ASP A 330 -12.73 -25.95 -17.12
C ASP A 330 -14.15 -25.43 -17.30
N VAL A 331 -14.96 -26.10 -18.11
CA VAL A 331 -16.40 -25.78 -18.27
C VAL A 331 -17.16 -26.02 -16.97
N ALA A 332 -16.88 -27.12 -16.26
CA ALA A 332 -17.50 -27.40 -14.96
C ALA A 332 -17.15 -26.33 -13.92
N ASN A 333 -15.90 -25.88 -13.90
CA ASN A 333 -15.44 -24.78 -13.04
C ASN A 333 -16.19 -23.48 -13.34
N ILE A 334 -16.34 -23.11 -14.61
CA ILE A 334 -17.11 -21.93 -15.03
C ILE A 334 -18.56 -22.04 -14.53
N PHE A 335 -19.24 -23.17 -14.77
CA PHE A 335 -20.62 -23.35 -14.32
C PHE A 335 -20.76 -23.27 -12.80
N SER A 336 -19.83 -23.84 -12.05
CA SER A 336 -19.85 -23.78 -10.58
C SER A 336 -19.74 -22.35 -10.05
N CYS A 337 -18.90 -21.50 -10.68
CA CYS A 337 -18.83 -20.08 -10.34
C CYS A 337 -20.15 -19.37 -10.69
N LEU A 338 -20.68 -19.59 -11.90
CA LEU A 338 -21.92 -18.94 -12.36
C LEU A 338 -23.13 -19.28 -11.49
N GLU A 339 -23.23 -20.51 -10.97
CA GLU A 339 -24.28 -20.92 -10.06
C GLU A 339 -24.24 -20.11 -8.75
N LEU A 340 -23.06 -19.95 -8.13
CA LEU A 340 -22.89 -19.09 -6.95
C LEU A 340 -23.15 -17.62 -7.25
N ILE A 341 -22.67 -17.13 -8.39
CA ILE A 341 -22.86 -15.73 -8.82
C ILE A 341 -24.36 -15.40 -8.96
N CYS A 342 -25.13 -16.33 -9.52
CA CYS A 342 -26.57 -16.15 -9.68
C CYS A 342 -27.32 -16.30 -8.35
N SER A 343 -26.98 -17.30 -7.54
CA SER A 343 -27.65 -17.55 -6.26
C SER A 343 -27.40 -16.42 -5.24
N ASN A 344 -26.22 -15.81 -5.25
CA ASN A 344 -25.84 -14.71 -4.36
C ASN A 344 -26.23 -13.31 -4.90
N ASN A 345 -26.89 -13.22 -6.06
CA ASN A 345 -27.29 -11.94 -6.68
C ASN A 345 -26.11 -10.95 -6.84
N VAL A 346 -24.97 -11.43 -7.30
CA VAL A 346 -23.72 -10.65 -7.35
C VAL A 346 -23.84 -9.39 -8.20
N PHE A 347 -24.63 -9.43 -9.28
CA PHE A 347 -24.90 -8.24 -10.10
C PHE A 347 -25.60 -7.12 -9.31
N HIS A 348 -26.53 -7.47 -8.43
CA HIS A 348 -27.18 -6.48 -7.57
C HIS A 348 -26.16 -5.89 -6.57
N PHE A 349 -25.33 -6.74 -5.95
CA PHE A 349 -24.26 -6.26 -5.07
C PHE A 349 -23.29 -5.33 -5.80
N LEU A 350 -22.82 -5.72 -6.98
CA LEU A 350 -21.93 -4.92 -7.83
C LEU A 350 -22.54 -3.55 -8.13
N CYS A 351 -23.78 -3.50 -8.59
CA CYS A 351 -24.48 -2.24 -8.90
C CYS A 351 -24.70 -1.37 -7.65
N ALA A 352 -25.24 -1.95 -6.58
CA ALA A 352 -25.69 -1.19 -5.41
C ALA A 352 -24.56 -0.82 -4.43
N ARG A 353 -23.47 -1.59 -4.39
CA ARG A 353 -22.42 -1.47 -3.37
C ARG A 353 -21.05 -1.11 -3.95
N VAL A 354 -20.79 -1.46 -5.21
CA VAL A 354 -19.50 -1.19 -5.85
C VAL A 354 -19.59 0.00 -6.81
N LEU A 355 -20.41 -0.09 -7.85
CA LEU A 355 -20.46 0.93 -8.91
C LEU A 355 -21.03 2.28 -8.44
N GLN A 356 -21.93 2.26 -7.45
CA GLN A 356 -22.46 3.47 -6.83
C GLN A 356 -21.58 4.03 -5.70
N SER A 357 -20.46 3.37 -5.38
CA SER A 357 -19.56 3.84 -4.32
C SER A 357 -18.69 5.00 -4.79
N ALA A 358 -18.34 5.89 -3.85
CA ALA A 358 -17.35 6.93 -4.10
C ALA A 358 -15.97 6.35 -4.48
N ALA A 359 -15.63 5.16 -3.98
CA ALA A 359 -14.39 4.48 -4.31
C ALA A 359 -14.29 4.12 -5.80
N TYR A 360 -15.41 3.66 -6.40
CA TYR A 360 -15.45 3.40 -7.84
C TYR A 360 -15.35 4.69 -8.67
N GLN A 361 -16.07 5.75 -8.28
CA GLN A 361 -15.99 7.04 -8.98
C GLN A 361 -14.56 7.62 -8.94
N LEU A 362 -13.89 7.55 -7.78
CA LEU A 362 -12.50 8.00 -7.65
C LEU A 362 -11.51 7.15 -8.46
N LEU A 363 -11.74 5.84 -8.59
CA LEU A 363 -10.92 4.99 -9.45
C LEU A 363 -11.08 5.36 -10.92
N VAL A 364 -12.33 5.63 -11.36
CA VAL A 364 -12.60 6.10 -12.72
C VAL A 364 -11.96 7.47 -12.98
N ASP A 365 -11.97 8.39 -12.03
CA ASP A 365 -11.31 9.70 -12.17
C ASP A 365 -9.77 9.61 -12.18
N CYS A 366 -9.20 8.50 -11.69
CA CYS A 366 -7.76 8.26 -11.65
C CYS A 366 -7.22 7.49 -12.86
N LEU A 367 -8.09 6.84 -13.64
CA LEU A 367 -7.80 6.13 -14.89
C LEU A 367 -8.14 7.04 -16.08
#